data_AF-A0A1B7MEN5-F1
#
_entry.id   AF-A0A1B7MEN5-F1
#
_cell.length_a   1.000
_cell.length_b   1.000
_cell.length_c   1.000
_cell.angle_alpha   90.00
_cell.angle_beta   90.00
_cell.angle_gamma   90.00
#
_symmetry.space_group_name_H-M   'P 1'
#
loop_
_entity.id
_entity.type
_entity.pdbx_description
1 polymer ?
#
loop_
_entity_poly.entity_id
_entity_poly.type
_entity_poly.pdbx_seq_one_letter_code
_entity_poly.pdbx_strand_id
1 'polypeptide(L)'
;MRLVGDSVYWQHIFYKSQDPTFLLLAILWYALYAWDESLEALYNHIMPLESDVLIESRVEHTRDLHSLQAYLLHYESFLHGVQVSVFFIQKTPNPAMESEVFLDEQRMTSDELMKKECDNLLSEIDRLEKRREMLSKHLKNVMDLAFANVNIRDSASMRQVTYLTMIFLPASLIASVFGMNVKEISPGTLGTIVLYAQITILLTAFTFYVVVTLQTHTSFHERGASLRKRAAWPILLPWKMLRNMATVTWPHPPGKANLKRTYFRRD
;
A
#
# COMPACT_ATOMS: atom_id res chain seq x y z
N MET A 1 -6.58 35.88 -21.97
CA MET A 1 -6.29 37.33 -21.93
C MET A 1 -7.27 38.16 -21.11
N ARG A 2 -8.59 37.91 -21.14
CA ARG A 2 -9.54 38.64 -20.25
C ARG A 2 -9.14 38.56 -18.76
N LEU A 3 -8.78 37.38 -18.26
CA LEU A 3 -8.36 37.18 -16.87
C LEU A 3 -7.06 37.91 -16.47
N VAL A 4 -6.13 38.11 -17.41
CA VAL A 4 -4.91 38.92 -17.18
C VAL A 4 -5.26 40.41 -17.22
N GLY A 5 -6.18 40.80 -18.10
CA GLY A 5 -6.68 42.17 -18.19
C GLY A 5 -7.51 42.59 -16.97
N ASP A 6 -8.18 41.67 -16.28
CA ASP A 6 -8.97 41.94 -15.07
C ASP A 6 -8.12 41.89 -13.78
N SER A 7 -6.88 41.44 -13.87
CA SER A 7 -5.95 41.36 -12.73
C SER A 7 -5.36 42.73 -12.41
N VAL A 8 -5.72 43.27 -11.23
CA VAL A 8 -5.18 44.54 -10.69
C VAL A 8 -3.64 44.52 -10.64
N TYR A 9 -3.05 43.35 -10.43
CA TYR A 9 -1.60 43.16 -10.41
C TYR A 9 -0.95 43.44 -11.77
N TRP A 10 -1.44 42.77 -12.81
CA TRP A 10 -0.89 42.93 -14.17
C TRP A 10 -1.19 44.31 -14.74
N GLN A 11 -2.36 44.89 -14.46
CA GLN A 11 -2.67 46.27 -14.84
C GLN A 11 -1.65 47.26 -14.27
N HIS A 12 -1.25 47.12 -13.00
CA HIS A 12 -0.25 47.97 -12.38
C HIS A 12 1.15 47.77 -12.99
N ILE A 13 1.51 46.55 -13.38
CA ILE A 13 2.78 46.26 -14.08
C ILE A 13 2.81 46.91 -15.48
N PHE A 14 1.75 46.73 -16.27
CA PHE A 14 1.63 47.33 -17.61
C PHE A 14 1.50 48.86 -17.58
N TYR A 15 1.03 49.45 -16.47
CA TYR A 15 1.06 50.90 -16.28
C TYR A 15 2.48 51.41 -16.01
N LYS A 16 3.31 50.62 -15.31
CA LYS A 16 4.69 51.01 -14.94
C LYS A 16 5.72 50.74 -16.04
N SER A 17 5.54 49.69 -16.83
CA SER A 17 6.44 49.36 -17.95
C SER A 17 5.65 49.18 -19.24
N GLN A 18 6.18 49.73 -20.34
CA GLN A 18 5.65 49.56 -21.70
C GLN A 18 6.29 48.38 -22.45
N ASP A 19 7.10 47.54 -21.78
CA ASP A 19 7.73 46.39 -22.43
C ASP A 19 6.69 45.31 -22.79
N PRO A 20 6.51 44.97 -24.08
CA PRO A 20 5.56 43.94 -24.51
C PRO A 20 5.94 42.54 -24.02
N THR A 21 7.18 42.31 -23.59
CA THR A 21 7.65 41.01 -23.09
C THR A 21 6.91 40.58 -21.82
N PHE A 22 6.38 41.54 -21.04
CA PHE A 22 5.52 41.23 -19.88
C PHE A 22 4.22 40.50 -20.27
N LEU A 23 3.75 40.64 -21.52
CA LEU A 23 2.61 39.88 -22.01
C LEU A 23 2.92 38.38 -22.07
N LEU A 24 4.12 38.02 -22.52
CA LEU A 24 4.58 36.63 -22.55
C LEU A 24 4.70 36.07 -21.14
N LEU A 25 5.26 36.87 -20.21
CA LEU A 25 5.36 36.49 -18.81
C LEU A 25 3.98 36.25 -18.17
N ALA A 26 3.00 37.11 -18.47
CA ALA A 26 1.64 36.96 -17.99
C ALA A 26 0.95 35.69 -18.53
N ILE A 27 1.24 35.29 -19.78
CA ILE A 27 0.76 34.02 -20.34
C ILE A 27 1.38 32.83 -19.61
N LEU A 28 2.68 32.87 -19.33
CA LEU A 28 3.37 31.80 -18.59
C LEU A 28 2.83 31.66 -17.16
N TRP A 29 2.56 32.77 -16.48
CA TRP A 29 1.89 32.76 -15.18
C TRP A 29 0.52 32.09 -15.21
N TYR A 30 -0.28 32.37 -16.24
CA TYR A 30 -1.59 31.75 -16.38
C TYR A 30 -1.48 30.24 -16.63
N ALA A 31 -0.52 29.81 -17.46
CA ALA A 31 -0.25 28.40 -17.67
C ALA A 31 0.15 27.70 -16.36
N LEU A 32 0.97 28.35 -15.53
CA LEU A 32 1.38 27.82 -14.23
C LEU A 32 0.18 27.66 -13.27
N TYR A 33 -0.72 28.65 -13.24
CA TYR A 33 -1.92 28.60 -12.41
C TYR A 33 -2.85 27.43 -12.82
N ALA A 34 -3.07 27.26 -14.13
CA ALA A 34 -3.87 26.14 -14.63
C ALA A 34 -3.22 24.78 -14.29
N TRP A 35 -1.89 24.70 -14.25
CA TRP A 35 -1.21 23.48 -13.82
C TRP A 35 -1.35 23.22 -12.32
N ASP A 36 -1.29 24.23 -11.48
CA ASP A 36 -1.52 24.06 -10.03
C ASP A 36 -2.92 23.51 -9.76
N GLU A 37 -3.94 24.04 -10.44
CA GLU A 37 -5.32 23.52 -10.37
C GLU A 37 -5.40 22.06 -10.85
N SER A 38 -4.71 21.72 -11.95
CA SER A 38 -4.68 20.34 -12.45
C SER A 38 -3.99 19.35 -11.50
N LEU A 39 -2.91 19.77 -10.83
CA LEU A 39 -2.21 18.95 -9.83
C LEU A 39 -3.04 18.79 -8.55
N GLU A 40 -3.83 19.80 -8.19
CA GLU A 40 -4.79 19.71 -7.10
C GLU A 40 -5.93 18.73 -7.40
N ALA A 41 -6.48 18.80 -8.61
CA ALA A 41 -7.49 17.83 -9.07
C ALA A 41 -6.93 16.40 -9.08
N LEU A 42 -5.68 16.24 -9.52
CA LEU A 42 -4.98 14.96 -9.52
C LEU A 42 -4.77 14.42 -8.09
N TYR A 43 -4.35 15.27 -7.16
CA TYR A 43 -4.20 14.90 -5.75
C TYR A 43 -5.52 14.41 -5.15
N ASN A 44 -6.62 15.14 -5.42
CA ASN A 44 -7.96 14.78 -4.97
C ASN A 44 -8.45 13.44 -5.56
N HIS A 45 -7.93 13.03 -6.71
CA HIS A 45 -8.23 11.72 -7.31
C HIS A 45 -7.38 10.58 -6.74
N ILE A 46 -6.10 10.84 -6.41
CA ILE A 46 -5.19 9.83 -5.86
C ILE A 46 -5.55 9.45 -4.42
N MET A 47 -6.00 10.41 -3.62
CA MET A 47 -6.33 10.20 -2.21
C MET A 47 -7.42 9.13 -1.95
N PRO A 48 -8.57 9.11 -2.65
CA PRO A 48 -9.54 8.02 -2.51
C PRO A 48 -9.01 6.69 -3.07
N LEU A 49 -8.22 6.74 -4.15
CA LEU A 49 -7.64 5.54 -4.77
C LEU A 49 -6.73 4.76 -3.81
N GLU A 50 -6.01 5.45 -2.91
CA GLU A 50 -5.23 4.81 -1.84
C GLU A 50 -6.10 3.95 -0.93
N SER A 51 -7.26 4.46 -0.52
CA SER A 51 -8.20 3.72 0.33
C SER A 51 -8.80 2.54 -0.42
N ASP A 52 -9.13 2.70 -1.70
CA ASP A 52 -9.68 1.64 -2.53
C ASP A 52 -8.67 0.52 -2.77
N VAL A 53 -7.39 0.84 -3.02
CA VAL A 53 -6.31 -0.14 -3.19
C VAL A 53 -6.06 -0.98 -1.93
N LEU A 54 -6.23 -0.38 -0.74
CA LEU A 54 -6.14 -1.09 0.54
C LEU A 54 -7.26 -2.10 0.74
N ILE A 55 -8.47 -1.77 0.29
CA ILE A 55 -9.66 -2.61 0.45
C ILE A 55 -9.73 -3.69 -0.64
N GLU A 56 -9.57 -3.29 -1.90
CA GLU A 56 -9.69 -4.19 -3.05
C GLU A 56 -8.64 -3.88 -4.13
N SER A 57 -7.51 -4.58 -4.07
CA SER A 57 -6.51 -4.52 -5.13
C SER A 57 -6.97 -5.33 -6.35
N ARG A 58 -7.51 -4.63 -7.36
CA ARG A 58 -7.82 -5.17 -8.70
C ARG A 58 -6.76 -4.73 -9.71
N VAL A 59 -6.57 -5.53 -10.75
CA VAL A 59 -5.66 -5.26 -11.88
C VAL A 59 -6.01 -3.97 -12.63
N GLU A 60 -7.26 -3.52 -12.56
CA GLU A 60 -7.71 -2.25 -13.17
C GLU A 60 -7.06 -1.05 -12.47
N HIS A 61 -7.00 -1.05 -11.13
CA HIS A 61 -6.41 0.03 -10.35
C HIS A 61 -4.90 0.18 -10.62
N THR A 62 -4.17 -0.90 -10.89
CA THR A 62 -2.73 -0.80 -11.22
C THR A 62 -2.49 -0.14 -12.58
N ARG A 63 -3.36 -0.36 -13.56
CA ARG A 63 -3.30 0.33 -14.87
C ARG A 63 -3.51 1.84 -14.72
N ASP A 64 -4.48 2.23 -13.90
CA ASP A 64 -4.78 3.64 -13.65
C ASP A 64 -3.63 4.31 -12.90
N LEU A 65 -3.08 3.66 -11.86
CA LEU A 65 -1.88 4.12 -11.14
C LEU A 65 -0.68 4.34 -12.09
N HIS A 66 -0.41 3.41 -13.00
CA HIS A 66 0.67 3.57 -13.99
C HIS A 66 0.39 4.70 -14.99
N SER A 67 -0.87 4.89 -15.38
CA SER A 67 -1.26 5.99 -16.27
C SER A 67 -1.05 7.34 -15.59
N LEU A 68 -1.45 7.47 -14.32
CA LEU A 68 -1.22 8.66 -13.49
C LEU A 68 0.28 8.95 -13.32
N GLN A 69 1.10 7.90 -13.13
CA GLN A 69 2.55 8.05 -13.06
C GLN A 69 3.14 8.58 -14.38
N ALA A 70 2.65 8.08 -15.52
CA ALA A 70 3.08 8.57 -16.83
C ALA A 70 2.70 10.05 -17.02
N TYR A 71 1.50 10.48 -16.60
CA TYR A 71 1.12 11.88 -16.63
C TYR A 71 2.01 12.77 -15.74
N LEU A 72 2.34 12.32 -14.53
CA LEU A 72 3.27 13.03 -13.66
C LEU A 72 4.66 13.16 -14.29
N LEU A 73 5.17 12.12 -14.95
CA LEU A 73 6.45 12.18 -15.69
C LEU A 73 6.38 13.13 -16.89
N HIS A 74 5.25 13.17 -17.58
CA HIS A 74 5.04 14.14 -18.64
C HIS A 74 5.12 15.57 -18.10
N TYR A 75 4.42 15.88 -17.00
CA TYR A 75 4.44 17.23 -16.41
C TYR A 75 5.83 17.69 -15.98
N GLU A 76 6.70 16.79 -15.53
CA GLU A 76 8.10 17.12 -15.23
C GLU A 76 8.82 17.74 -16.45
N SER A 77 8.66 17.12 -17.63
CA SER A 77 9.26 17.65 -18.86
C SER A 77 8.67 19.01 -19.28
N PHE A 78 7.37 19.24 -19.05
CA PHE A 78 6.72 20.50 -19.38
C PHE A 78 7.15 21.63 -18.44
N LEU A 79 7.20 21.38 -17.12
CA LEU A 79 7.65 22.36 -16.14
C LEU A 79 9.09 22.78 -16.42
N HIS A 80 9.96 21.82 -16.77
CA HIS A 80 11.32 22.12 -17.19
C HIS A 80 11.36 23.00 -18.45
N GLY A 81 10.53 22.71 -19.47
CA GLY A 81 10.43 23.54 -20.67
C GLY A 81 9.99 24.98 -20.38
N VAL A 82 9.05 25.17 -19.44
CA VAL A 82 8.62 26.50 -19.01
C VAL A 82 9.71 27.20 -18.21
N GLN A 83 10.41 26.50 -17.33
CA GLN A 83 11.55 27.04 -16.59
C GLN A 83 12.63 27.59 -17.53
N VAL A 84 13.00 26.82 -18.57
CA VAL A 84 13.96 27.26 -19.60
C VAL A 84 13.44 28.49 -20.36
N SER A 85 12.13 28.52 -20.65
CA SER A 85 11.50 29.67 -21.34
C SER A 85 11.54 30.94 -20.48
N VAL A 86 11.29 30.85 -19.17
CA VAL A 86 11.38 31.98 -18.24
C VAL A 86 12.82 32.46 -18.10
N PHE A 87 13.78 31.54 -18.02
CA PHE A 87 15.20 31.88 -17.99
C PHE A 87 15.67 32.60 -19.27
N PHE A 88 15.13 32.20 -20.42
CA PHE A 88 15.40 32.86 -21.69
C PHE A 88 14.88 34.30 -21.70
N ILE A 89 13.65 34.52 -21.22
CA ILE A 89 13.05 35.87 -21.09
C ILE A 89 13.88 36.74 -20.15
N GLN A 90 14.31 36.19 -19.01
CA GLN A 90 15.11 36.93 -18.03
C GLN A 90 16.48 37.35 -18.58
N LYS A 91 17.11 36.50 -19.39
CA LYS A 91 18.47 36.73 -19.91
C LYS A 91 18.52 37.49 -21.23
N THR A 92 17.40 37.53 -21.96
CA THR A 92 17.33 38.12 -23.30
C THR A 92 16.43 39.34 -23.23
N PRO A 93 16.98 40.53 -22.88
CA PRO A 93 16.19 41.75 -22.85
C PRO A 93 15.65 42.07 -24.25
N ASN A 94 14.51 42.75 -24.28
CA ASN A 94 13.81 43.05 -25.52
C ASN A 94 14.58 44.11 -26.33
N PRO A 95 15.02 43.80 -27.57
CA PRO A 95 15.75 44.76 -28.40
C PRO A 95 14.92 46.01 -28.76
N ALA A 96 13.59 45.95 -28.68
CA ALA A 96 12.74 47.12 -28.90
C ALA A 96 12.91 48.20 -27.80
N MET A 97 13.32 47.81 -26.59
CA MET A 97 13.55 48.71 -25.46
C MET A 97 14.88 49.47 -25.59
N GLU A 98 15.79 49.05 -26.47
CA GLU A 98 17.07 49.72 -26.76
C GLU A 98 16.92 50.95 -27.69
N SER A 99 15.71 51.22 -28.20
CA SER A 99 15.43 52.38 -29.05
C SER A 99 15.51 53.71 -28.29
N GLU A 100 15.99 54.77 -28.96
CA GLU A 100 16.15 56.14 -28.39
C GLU A 100 14.85 56.75 -27.82
N VAL A 101 13.71 56.12 -28.06
CA VAL A 101 12.39 56.51 -27.56
C VAL A 101 12.27 56.34 -26.03
N PHE A 102 13.01 55.39 -25.45
CA PHE A 102 12.96 55.10 -24.02
C PHE A 102 14.16 55.68 -23.28
N LEU A 103 13.90 56.40 -22.18
CA LEU A 103 14.93 56.94 -21.29
C LEU A 103 15.64 55.81 -20.53
N ASP A 104 16.93 56.00 -20.21
CA ASP A 104 17.72 54.99 -19.48
C ASP A 104 17.11 54.63 -18.11
N GLU A 105 16.46 55.57 -17.40
CA GLU A 105 15.73 55.29 -16.16
C GLU A 105 14.52 54.36 -16.38
N GLN A 106 13.79 54.50 -17.49
CA GLN A 106 12.66 53.63 -17.83
C GLN A 106 13.12 52.22 -18.22
N ARG A 107 14.31 52.11 -18.84
CA ARG A 107 14.93 50.83 -19.16
C ARG A 107 15.36 50.09 -17.89
N MET A 108 16.09 50.77 -16.99
CA MET A 108 16.53 50.18 -15.73
C MET A 108 15.35 49.71 -14.87
N THR A 109 14.29 50.52 -14.76
CA THR A 109 13.10 50.13 -13.99
C THR A 109 12.36 48.94 -14.61
N SER A 110 12.28 48.86 -15.95
CA SER A 110 11.69 47.72 -16.64
C SER A 110 12.51 46.44 -16.45
N ASP A 111 13.84 46.52 -16.55
CA ASP A 111 14.74 45.38 -16.38
C ASP A 111 14.73 44.84 -14.94
N GLU A 112 14.75 45.73 -13.94
CA GLU A 112 14.63 45.36 -12.54
C GLU A 112 13.29 44.67 -12.25
N LEU A 113 12.20 45.19 -12.81
CA LEU A 113 10.87 44.62 -12.66
C LEU A 113 10.78 43.26 -13.37
N MET A 114 11.31 43.15 -14.60
CA MET A 114 11.33 41.90 -15.36
C MET A 114 12.10 40.82 -14.61
N LYS A 115 13.28 41.17 -14.07
CA LYS A 115 14.11 40.24 -13.30
C LYS A 115 13.36 39.74 -12.07
N LYS A 116 12.74 40.65 -11.31
CA LYS A 116 11.95 40.30 -10.13
C LYS A 116 10.77 39.37 -10.45
N GLU A 117 10.03 39.67 -11.51
CA GLU A 117 8.87 38.85 -11.90
C GLU A 117 9.28 37.48 -12.45
N CYS A 118 10.40 37.39 -13.17
CA CYS A 118 10.98 36.12 -13.61
C CYS A 118 11.47 35.30 -12.40
N ASP A 119 12.16 35.91 -11.45
CA ASP A 119 12.62 35.24 -10.23
C ASP A 119 11.45 34.70 -9.40
N ASN A 120 10.39 35.49 -9.25
CA ASN A 120 9.15 35.04 -8.61
C ASN A 120 8.54 33.85 -9.35
N LEU A 121 8.41 33.92 -10.68
CA LEU A 121 7.83 32.84 -11.48
C LEU A 121 8.68 31.55 -11.40
N LEU A 122 10.02 31.67 -11.43
CA LEU A 122 10.93 30.53 -11.23
C LEU A 122 10.75 29.89 -9.86
N SER A 123 10.55 30.70 -8.81
CA SER A 123 10.28 30.18 -7.46
C SER A 123 8.96 29.41 -7.38
N GLU A 124 7.93 29.86 -8.10
CA GLU A 124 6.64 29.16 -8.15
C GLU A 124 6.71 27.88 -9.00
N ILE A 125 7.51 27.86 -10.07
CA ILE A 125 7.79 26.64 -10.84
C ILE A 125 8.48 25.61 -9.94
N ASP A 126 9.50 26.00 -9.18
CA ASP A 126 10.19 25.11 -8.21
C ASP A 126 9.23 24.59 -7.12
N ARG A 127 8.33 25.44 -6.62
CA ARG A 127 7.27 25.02 -5.70
C ARG A 127 6.39 23.93 -6.31
N LEU A 128 5.99 24.13 -7.57
CA LEU A 128 5.10 23.19 -8.27
C LEU A 128 5.80 21.87 -8.60
N GLU A 129 7.08 21.93 -8.98
CA GLU A 129 7.93 20.76 -9.22
C GLU A 129 8.05 19.90 -7.96
N LYS A 130 8.30 20.53 -6.80
CA LYS A 130 8.32 19.85 -5.49
C LYS A 130 6.98 19.20 -5.15
N ARG A 131 5.86 19.89 -5.41
CA ARG A 131 4.51 19.32 -5.20
C ARG A 131 4.29 18.09 -6.08
N ARG A 132 4.67 18.16 -7.36
CA ARG A 132 4.61 17.05 -8.31
C ARG A 132 5.50 15.88 -7.86
N GLU A 133 6.72 16.16 -7.40
CA GLU A 133 7.65 15.12 -6.92
C GLU A 133 7.10 14.39 -5.70
N MET A 134 6.53 15.12 -4.74
CA MET A 134 5.84 14.56 -3.60
C MET A 134 4.70 13.63 -4.04
N LEU A 135 3.87 14.08 -4.98
CA LEU A 135 2.75 13.29 -5.50
C LEU A 135 3.23 12.03 -6.23
N SER A 136 4.34 12.13 -6.99
CA SER A 136 4.94 10.97 -7.65
C SER A 136 5.49 9.94 -6.64
N LYS A 137 6.10 10.40 -5.53
CA LYS A 137 6.56 9.50 -4.46
C LYS A 137 5.39 8.83 -3.75
N HIS A 138 4.34 9.59 -3.45
CA HIS A 138 3.11 9.06 -2.83
C HIS A 138 2.45 8.01 -3.73
N LEU A 139 2.27 8.31 -5.01
CA LEU A 139 1.69 7.38 -5.98
C LEU A 139 2.50 6.08 -6.11
N LYS A 140 3.84 6.17 -6.09
CA LYS A 140 4.73 5.01 -6.09
C LYS A 140 4.53 4.14 -4.84
N ASN A 141 4.42 4.76 -3.67
CA ASN A 141 4.16 4.02 -2.43
C ASN A 141 2.80 3.29 -2.48
N VAL A 142 1.75 3.93 -3.02
CA VAL A 142 0.43 3.30 -3.21
C VAL A 142 0.52 2.11 -4.18
N MET A 143 1.30 2.24 -5.25
CA MET A 143 1.52 1.15 -6.21
C MET A 143 2.27 -0.04 -5.58
N ASP A 144 3.32 0.22 -4.81
CA ASP A 144 4.05 -0.83 -4.09
C ASP A 144 3.14 -1.55 -3.07
N LEU A 145 2.26 -0.79 -2.41
CA LEU A 145 1.24 -1.33 -1.50
C LEU A 145 0.20 -2.18 -2.25
N ALA A 146 -0.25 -1.74 -3.42
CA ALA A 146 -1.17 -2.50 -4.27
C ALA A 146 -0.58 -3.87 -4.64
N PHE A 147 0.69 -3.90 -5.05
CA PHE A 147 1.39 -5.15 -5.39
C PHE A 147 1.60 -6.04 -4.16
N ALA A 148 1.94 -5.47 -3.01
CA ALA A 148 2.05 -6.22 -1.76
C ALA A 148 0.71 -6.88 -1.39
N ASN A 149 -0.41 -6.17 -1.55
CA ASN A 149 -1.74 -6.70 -1.26
C ASN A 149 -2.12 -7.87 -2.19
N VAL A 150 -1.86 -7.74 -3.50
CA VAL A 150 -2.06 -8.84 -4.46
C VAL A 150 -1.22 -10.06 -4.07
N ASN A 151 0.06 -9.86 -3.78
CA ASN A 151 0.97 -10.95 -3.38
C ASN A 151 0.51 -11.67 -2.10
N ILE A 152 -0.01 -10.92 -1.12
CA ILE A 152 -0.57 -11.49 0.12
C ILE A 152 -1.81 -12.34 -0.18
N ARG A 153 -2.71 -11.84 -1.03
CA ARG A 153 -3.93 -12.57 -1.43
C ARG A 153 -3.63 -13.83 -2.22
N ASP A 154 -2.66 -13.77 -3.13
CA ASP A 154 -2.20 -14.94 -3.90
C ASP A 154 -1.56 -15.97 -2.98
N SER A 155 -0.75 -15.51 -2.01
CA SER A 155 -0.17 -16.39 -0.99
C SER A 155 -1.24 -17.06 -0.12
N ALA A 156 -2.31 -16.34 0.24
CA ALA A 156 -3.44 -16.91 0.99
C ALA A 156 -4.19 -17.97 0.16
N SER A 157 -4.44 -17.70 -1.12
CA SER A 157 -5.07 -18.64 -2.04
C SER A 157 -4.21 -19.89 -2.27
N MET A 158 -2.90 -19.72 -2.44
CA MET A 158 -1.94 -20.82 -2.56
C MET A 158 -1.89 -21.70 -1.31
N ARG A 159 -1.99 -21.10 -0.11
CA ARG A 159 -2.08 -21.87 1.15
C ARG A 159 -3.32 -22.76 1.18
N GLN A 160 -4.48 -22.24 0.75
CA GLN A 160 -5.71 -23.03 0.69
C GLN A 160 -5.57 -24.23 -0.24
N VAL A 161 -5.05 -24.02 -1.46
CA VAL A 161 -4.80 -25.09 -2.42
C VAL A 161 -3.81 -26.10 -1.86
N THR A 162 -2.73 -25.63 -1.22
CA THR A 162 -1.71 -26.50 -0.61
C THR A 162 -2.26 -27.34 0.53
N TYR A 163 -3.12 -26.77 1.40
CA TYR A 163 -3.76 -27.55 2.45
C TYR A 163 -4.71 -28.60 1.89
N LEU A 164 -5.45 -28.27 0.83
CA LEU A 164 -6.32 -29.21 0.15
C LEU A 164 -5.51 -30.38 -0.45
N THR A 165 -4.42 -30.08 -1.15
CA THR A 165 -3.56 -31.12 -1.74
C THR A 165 -2.87 -31.97 -0.67
N MET A 166 -2.42 -31.39 0.45
CA MET A 166 -1.84 -32.16 1.57
C MET A 166 -2.82 -33.16 2.18
N ILE A 167 -4.12 -32.84 2.20
CA ILE A 167 -5.18 -33.74 2.69
C ILE A 167 -5.48 -34.84 1.65
N PHE A 168 -5.60 -34.48 0.37
CA PHE A 168 -6.02 -35.42 -0.66
C PHE A 168 -4.90 -36.29 -1.25
N LEU A 169 -3.65 -35.85 -1.20
CA LEU A 169 -2.53 -36.57 -1.82
C LEU A 169 -2.36 -37.98 -1.22
N PRO A 170 -2.40 -38.18 0.11
CA PRO A 170 -2.22 -39.51 0.69
C PRO A 170 -3.42 -40.44 0.43
N ALA A 171 -4.65 -39.91 0.44
CA ALA A 171 -5.85 -40.64 0.05
C ALA A 171 -5.80 -41.08 -1.44
N SER A 172 -5.35 -40.18 -2.32
CA SER A 172 -5.19 -40.45 -3.76
C SER A 172 -4.12 -41.50 -4.01
N LEU A 173 -3.04 -41.51 -3.23
CA LEU A 173 -1.98 -42.52 -3.30
C LEU A 173 -2.49 -43.90 -2.91
N ILE A 174 -3.26 -44.03 -1.81
CA ILE A 174 -3.92 -45.30 -1.45
C ILE A 174 -4.83 -45.75 -2.59
N ALA A 175 -5.73 -44.88 -3.07
CA ALA A 175 -6.67 -45.23 -4.12
C ALA A 175 -5.97 -45.71 -5.40
N SER A 176 -4.83 -45.11 -5.75
CA SER A 176 -4.01 -45.52 -6.90
C SER A 176 -3.35 -46.88 -6.70
N VAL A 177 -2.66 -47.11 -5.56
CA VAL A 177 -1.98 -48.38 -5.26
C VAL A 177 -2.94 -49.57 -5.29
N PHE A 178 -4.15 -49.39 -4.77
CA PHE A 178 -5.16 -50.45 -4.75
C PHE A 178 -6.08 -50.49 -5.98
N GLY A 179 -6.14 -49.42 -6.78
CA GLY A 179 -6.81 -49.39 -8.08
C GLY A 179 -5.97 -50.03 -9.20
N MET A 180 -4.66 -50.16 -8.99
CA MET A 180 -3.79 -50.99 -9.81
C MET A 180 -4.07 -52.47 -9.51
N ASN A 181 -4.37 -53.27 -10.55
CA ASN A 181 -4.65 -54.72 -10.44
C ASN A 181 -3.39 -55.51 -10.02
N VAL A 182 -2.98 -55.42 -8.75
CA VAL A 182 -1.84 -56.17 -8.20
C VAL A 182 -2.32 -57.58 -7.84
N LYS A 183 -1.93 -58.57 -8.66
CA LYS A 183 -2.29 -59.99 -8.54
C LYS A 183 -1.91 -60.63 -7.20
N GLU A 184 -1.04 -60.03 -6.39
CA GLU A 184 -0.67 -60.52 -5.05
C GLU A 184 -1.69 -60.20 -3.95
N ILE A 185 -2.67 -59.30 -4.18
CA ILE A 185 -3.71 -58.94 -3.19
C ILE A 185 -4.98 -59.81 -3.35
N SER A 186 -4.95 -60.83 -4.21
CA SER A 186 -6.07 -61.77 -4.40
C SER A 186 -5.59 -63.22 -4.42
N PRO A 187 -5.51 -63.85 -3.23
CA PRO A 187 -6.36 -65.02 -3.00
C PRO A 187 -6.93 -65.04 -1.57
N GLY A 188 -8.26 -64.92 -1.41
CA GLY A 188 -8.97 -65.18 -0.14
C GLY A 188 -9.54 -63.94 0.57
N THR A 189 -10.75 -63.57 0.19
CA THR A 189 -11.41 -62.24 0.30
C THR A 189 -11.96 -61.84 1.68
N LEU A 190 -11.27 -62.09 2.80
CA LEU A 190 -11.74 -61.68 4.14
C LEU A 190 -10.77 -60.80 4.94
N GLY A 191 -9.46 -60.83 4.64
CA GLY A 191 -8.45 -60.00 5.31
C GLY A 191 -8.36 -58.55 4.82
N THR A 192 -8.95 -58.25 3.66
CA THR A 192 -8.65 -57.03 2.89
C THR A 192 -9.34 -55.77 3.42
N ILE A 193 -10.54 -55.88 3.99
CA ILE A 193 -11.29 -54.71 4.53
C ILE A 193 -10.67 -54.24 5.86
N VAL A 194 -10.24 -55.16 6.72
CA VAL A 194 -9.59 -54.82 7.99
C VAL A 194 -8.22 -54.20 7.72
N LEU A 195 -7.47 -54.73 6.76
CA LEU A 195 -6.20 -54.15 6.32
C LEU A 195 -6.41 -52.75 5.68
N TYR A 196 -7.48 -52.56 4.91
CA TYR A 196 -7.89 -51.26 4.38
C TYR A 196 -8.16 -50.26 5.50
N ALA A 197 -8.95 -50.65 6.50
CA ALA A 197 -9.25 -49.78 7.65
C ALA A 197 -7.98 -49.45 8.44
N GLN A 198 -7.10 -50.42 8.67
CA GLN A 198 -5.86 -50.24 9.43
C GLN A 198 -4.89 -49.28 8.72
N ILE A 199 -4.64 -49.46 7.41
CA ILE A 199 -3.76 -48.60 6.63
C ILE A 199 -4.35 -47.19 6.50
N THR A 200 -5.67 -47.09 6.29
CA THR A 200 -6.35 -45.80 6.19
C THR A 200 -6.25 -45.03 7.51
N ILE A 201 -6.49 -45.67 8.66
CA ILE A 201 -6.36 -45.02 9.97
C ILE A 201 -4.91 -44.56 10.20
N LEU A 202 -3.92 -45.41 9.89
CA LEU A 202 -2.51 -45.08 10.10
C LEU A 202 -2.06 -43.91 9.21
N LEU A 203 -2.50 -43.89 7.95
CA LEU A 203 -2.18 -42.80 7.02
C LEU A 203 -2.92 -41.51 7.39
N THR A 204 -4.15 -41.60 7.90
CA THR A 204 -4.93 -40.44 8.40
C THR A 204 -4.29 -39.85 9.64
N ALA A 205 -3.82 -40.70 10.56
CA ALA A 205 -3.08 -40.27 11.75
C ALA A 205 -1.73 -39.64 11.38
N PHE A 206 -1.02 -40.20 10.39
CA PHE A 206 0.24 -39.65 9.88
C PHE A 206 0.04 -38.30 9.19
N THR A 207 -0.98 -38.16 8.35
CA THR A 207 -1.32 -36.87 7.72
C THR A 207 -1.69 -35.83 8.76
N PHE A 208 -2.54 -36.18 9.73
CA PHE A 208 -2.88 -35.27 10.83
C PHE A 208 -1.64 -34.84 11.61
N TYR A 209 -0.74 -35.78 11.91
CA TYR A 209 0.55 -35.48 12.55
C TYR A 209 1.41 -34.52 11.73
N VAL A 210 1.59 -34.77 10.42
CA VAL A 210 2.35 -33.90 9.52
C VAL A 210 1.72 -32.51 9.39
N VAL A 211 0.39 -32.42 9.31
CA VAL A 211 -0.32 -31.14 9.21
C VAL A 211 -0.14 -30.31 10.48
N VAL A 212 -0.35 -30.90 11.67
CA VAL A 212 -0.23 -30.16 12.95
C VAL A 212 1.23 -29.77 13.25
N THR A 213 2.21 -30.59 12.84
CA THR A 213 3.64 -30.26 13.01
C THR A 213 4.10 -29.12 12.09
N LEU A 214 3.61 -29.08 10.83
CA LEU A 214 4.00 -28.07 9.84
C LEU A 214 3.21 -26.76 9.96
N GLN A 215 2.00 -26.78 10.51
CA GLN A 215 1.24 -25.55 10.71
C GLN A 215 1.88 -24.65 11.77
N THR A 216 2.26 -23.44 11.35
CA THR A 216 2.84 -22.38 12.18
C THR A 216 1.85 -21.74 13.15
N HIS A 217 0.55 -21.78 12.82
CA HIS A 217 -0.53 -21.26 13.64
C HIS A 217 -1.50 -22.39 14.01
N THR A 218 -1.26 -23.03 15.15
CA THR A 218 -2.20 -23.98 15.77
C THR A 218 -2.31 -23.67 17.26
N SER A 219 -3.50 -23.88 17.84
CA SER A 219 -3.72 -23.76 19.30
C SER A 219 -2.86 -24.72 20.14
N PHE A 220 -2.17 -25.64 19.46
CA PHE A 220 -1.37 -26.71 20.03
C PHE A 220 0.08 -26.27 20.35
N HIS A 221 0.54 -25.12 19.83
CA HIS A 221 1.90 -24.61 20.00
C HIS A 221 1.98 -23.11 20.25
N GLU A 222 2.99 -22.69 21.03
CA GLU A 222 3.30 -21.28 21.24
C GLU A 222 3.85 -20.62 19.95
N ARG A 223 3.39 -19.39 19.66
CA ARG A 223 3.83 -18.60 18.49
C ARG A 223 5.36 -18.50 18.46
N GLY A 224 5.97 -18.93 17.36
CA GLY A 224 7.42 -18.82 17.15
C GLY A 224 8.27 -19.98 17.66
N ALA A 225 7.69 -21.07 18.18
CA ALA A 225 8.47 -22.24 18.62
C ALA A 225 9.27 -22.89 17.46
N SER A 226 10.47 -23.36 17.73
CA SER A 226 11.34 -24.05 16.76
C SER A 226 10.73 -25.37 16.27
N LEU A 227 11.05 -25.79 15.03
CA LEU A 227 10.48 -26.99 14.39
C LEU A 227 10.57 -28.25 15.26
N ARG A 228 11.64 -28.42 16.04
CA ARG A 228 11.81 -29.55 16.97
C ARG A 228 10.77 -29.56 18.10
N LYS A 229 10.41 -28.39 18.63
CA LYS A 229 9.37 -28.27 19.66
C LYS A 229 7.97 -28.49 19.08
N ARG A 230 7.76 -28.13 17.81
CA ARG A 230 6.51 -28.42 17.09
C ARG A 230 6.36 -29.89 16.73
N ALA A 231 7.45 -30.60 16.44
CA ALA A 231 7.42 -32.04 16.19
C ALA A 231 7.02 -32.86 17.44
N ALA A 232 7.37 -32.37 18.63
CA ALA A 232 7.12 -33.07 19.91
C ALA A 232 5.71 -32.86 20.50
N TRP A 233 4.80 -32.24 19.75
CA TRP A 233 3.43 -31.92 20.18
C TRP A 233 2.61 -33.09 20.70
N PRO A 234 2.66 -34.30 20.10
CA PRO A 234 1.82 -35.41 20.54
C PRO A 234 2.19 -35.86 21.95
N ILE A 235 3.40 -35.54 22.41
CA ILE A 235 3.94 -35.90 23.73
C ILE A 235 3.77 -34.72 24.70
N LEU A 236 4.04 -33.50 24.23
CA LEU A 236 3.99 -32.29 25.07
C LEU A 236 2.57 -31.90 25.50
N LEU A 237 1.56 -32.10 24.64
CA LEU A 237 0.16 -31.78 24.96
C LEU A 237 -0.46 -32.62 26.07
N PRO A 238 -0.42 -33.97 26.00
CA PRO A 238 -0.94 -34.80 27.09
C PRO A 238 -0.16 -34.56 28.38
N TRP A 239 1.16 -34.32 28.31
CA TRP A 239 1.96 -33.99 29.48
C TRP A 239 1.57 -32.64 30.11
N LYS A 240 1.29 -31.62 29.30
CA LYS A 240 0.80 -30.31 29.77
C LYS A 240 -0.61 -30.40 30.35
N MET A 241 -1.51 -31.19 29.76
CA MET A 241 -2.84 -31.45 30.32
C MET A 241 -2.80 -32.22 31.64
N LEU A 242 -1.95 -33.25 31.75
CA LEU A 242 -1.73 -33.99 33.00
C LEU A 242 -1.19 -33.11 34.13
N ARG A 243 -0.24 -32.22 33.81
CA ARG A 243 0.27 -31.24 34.79
C ARG A 243 -0.81 -30.25 35.23
N ASN A 244 -1.66 -29.78 34.31
CA ASN A 244 -2.74 -28.86 34.63
C ASN A 244 -3.85 -29.52 35.47
N MET A 245 -4.13 -30.81 35.27
CA MET A 245 -5.04 -31.57 36.14
C MET A 245 -4.46 -31.77 37.55
N ALA A 246 -3.14 -31.97 37.68
CA ALA A 246 -2.49 -32.13 38.98
C ALA A 246 -2.50 -30.84 39.83
N THR A 247 -2.70 -29.66 39.22
CA THR A 247 -2.81 -28.37 39.91
C THR A 247 -4.24 -27.97 40.30
N VAL A 248 -5.27 -28.75 39.92
CA VAL A 248 -6.64 -28.55 40.41
C VAL A 248 -6.73 -29.21 41.80
N THR A 249 -6.21 -28.50 42.79
CA THR A 249 -6.38 -28.83 44.21
C THR A 249 -7.86 -28.73 44.59
N TRP A 250 -8.37 -29.80 45.22
CA TRP A 250 -9.71 -29.89 45.78
C TRP A 250 -10.02 -28.71 46.71
N PRO A 251 -11.21 -28.11 46.67
CA PRO A 251 -11.59 -27.06 47.62
C PRO A 251 -11.71 -27.67 49.02
N HIS A 252 -10.95 -27.13 49.98
CA HIS A 252 -11.09 -27.46 51.39
C HIS A 252 -12.54 -27.22 51.88
N PRO A 253 -13.10 -28.07 52.74
CA PRO A 253 -14.43 -27.84 53.30
C PRO A 253 -14.45 -26.58 54.18
N PRO A 254 -15.53 -25.78 54.15
CA PRO A 254 -15.58 -24.52 54.88
C PRO A 254 -15.58 -24.75 56.39
N GLY A 255 -14.52 -24.30 57.06
CA GLY A 255 -14.49 -24.13 58.50
C GLY A 255 -15.55 -23.12 58.93
N LYS A 256 -16.35 -23.51 59.93
CA LYS A 256 -17.55 -22.83 60.42
C LYS A 256 -17.34 -21.32 60.64
N ALA A 257 -18.01 -20.50 59.85
CA ALA A 257 -18.12 -19.07 60.09
C ALA A 257 -19.10 -18.80 61.25
N ASN A 258 -18.63 -18.05 62.24
CA ASN A 258 -19.41 -17.55 63.37
C ASN A 258 -20.55 -16.62 62.87
N LEU A 259 -21.78 -17.12 62.95
CA LEU A 259 -23.00 -16.32 62.85
C LEU A 259 -23.19 -15.49 64.12
N LYS A 260 -22.65 -14.27 64.16
CA LYS A 260 -23.17 -13.20 65.03
C LYS A 260 -23.09 -11.84 64.32
N ARG A 261 -24.24 -11.15 64.36
CA ARG A 261 -24.56 -9.77 63.97
C ARG A 261 -25.15 -9.55 62.58
N THR A 262 -26.42 -9.93 62.46
CA THR A 262 -27.44 -9.05 61.87
C THR A 262 -27.98 -8.15 62.99
N TYR A 263 -28.06 -6.83 62.74
CA TYR A 263 -28.99 -5.82 63.29
C TYR A 263 -28.32 -4.43 63.22
N PHE A 264 -28.63 -3.66 62.17
CA PHE A 264 -29.35 -2.38 62.22
C PHE A 264 -29.12 -1.57 60.94
N ARG A 265 -30.20 -1.31 60.21
CA ARG A 265 -30.34 -0.29 59.17
C ARG A 265 -31.63 0.48 59.46
N ARG A 266 -31.48 1.75 59.81
CA ARG A 266 -32.43 2.89 59.89
C ARG A 266 -31.59 4.02 60.50
N ASP A 267 -31.41 5.21 59.95
CA ASP A 267 -32.06 5.95 58.87
C ASP A 267 -31.00 6.73 58.09
#